data_AF-A0A6M3LY17-F1
#
_entry.id   AF-A0A6M3LY17-F1
#
_cell.length_a   1.000
_cell.length_b   1.000
_cell.length_c   1.000
_cell.angle_alpha   90.00
_cell.angle_beta   90.00
_cell.angle_gamma   90.00
#
_symmetry.space_group_name_H-M   'P 1'
#
loop_
_entity.id
_entity.type
_entity.pdbx_description
1 polymer ?
#
loop_
_entity_poly.entity_id
_entity_poly.type
_entity_poly.pdbx_seq_one_letter_code
_entity_poly.pdbx_strand_id
1 'polypeptide(L)'
;MPRLTIDLEKSLYPPIEVEIDGKIFVLKKVTQKMLKKIGQLDEEIPKGNLEAAWERLEVLFGPHKIFSNLDIFQVGQIIGFVIKSIMTT
;
A
#
# COMPACT_ATOMS: atom_id res chain seq x y z
N MET A 1 -11.46 29.12 -25.31
CA MET A 1 -12.18 29.06 -24.02
C MET A 1 -11.24 28.50 -22.98
N PRO A 2 -11.07 29.15 -21.82
CA PRO A 2 -10.27 28.58 -20.74
C PRO A 2 -10.95 27.30 -20.21
N ARG A 3 -10.16 26.25 -19.98
CA ARG A 3 -10.63 24.92 -19.53
C ARG A 3 -9.91 24.59 -18.22
N LEU A 4 -10.68 24.37 -17.15
CA LEU A 4 -10.15 23.95 -15.85
C LEU A 4 -10.12 22.41 -15.83
N THR A 5 -8.93 21.83 -15.69
CA THR A 5 -8.73 20.38 -15.59
C THR A 5 -8.31 20.06 -14.16
N ILE A 6 -9.19 19.41 -13.40
CA ILE A 6 -8.88 18.92 -12.05
C ILE A 6 -8.50 17.45 -12.18
N ASP A 7 -7.21 17.16 -12.07
CA ASP A 7 -6.68 15.80 -12.11
C ASP A 7 -6.71 15.21 -10.69
N LEU A 8 -7.86 14.63 -10.33
CA LEU A 8 -8.07 13.96 -9.04
C LEU A 8 -7.18 12.71 -8.87
N GLU A 9 -6.55 12.25 -9.95
CA GLU A 9 -5.72 11.07 -9.96
C GLU A 9 -4.23 11.40 -9.90
N LYS A 10 -3.78 12.66 -9.92
CA LYS A 10 -2.35 12.96 -9.91
C LYS A 10 -1.69 12.35 -8.65
N SER A 11 -0.73 11.45 -8.85
CA SER A 11 -0.01 10.82 -7.72
C SER A 11 0.74 11.92 -6.99
N LEU A 12 0.57 12.02 -5.67
CA LEU A 12 1.30 12.97 -4.84
C LEU A 12 2.76 12.57 -4.65
N TYR A 13 3.13 11.35 -5.04
CA TYR A 13 4.46 10.77 -4.89
C TYR A 13 4.89 9.99 -6.15
N PRO A 14 6.20 9.87 -6.41
CA PRO A 14 6.74 9.03 -7.47
C PRO A 14 6.35 7.56 -7.25
N PRO A 15 6.21 6.74 -8.32
CA PRO A 15 5.86 5.33 -8.18
C PRO A 15 6.84 4.62 -7.24
N ILE A 16 6.30 3.98 -6.20
CA ILE A 16 7.08 3.21 -5.24
C ILE A 16 7.06 1.75 -5.70
N GLU A 17 8.24 1.20 -5.95
CA GLU A 17 8.41 -0.17 -6.42
C GLU A 17 8.99 -1.04 -5.31
N VAL A 18 8.45 -2.26 -5.16
CA VAL A 18 8.93 -3.26 -4.21
C VAL A 18 9.17 -4.56 -4.96
N GLU A 19 10.36 -5.12 -4.84
CA GLU A 19 10.70 -6.42 -5.43
C GLU A 19 10.53 -7.54 -4.39
N ILE A 20 9.76 -8.58 -4.74
CA ILE A 20 9.56 -9.78 -3.93
C ILE A 20 9.75 -10.99 -4.83
N ASP A 21 10.69 -11.87 -4.50
CA ASP A 21 11.06 -13.05 -5.29
C ASP A 21 11.28 -12.75 -6.80
N GLY A 22 11.99 -11.67 -7.11
CA GLY A 22 12.26 -11.27 -8.51
C GLY A 22 11.07 -10.66 -9.25
N LYS A 23 9.93 -10.42 -8.57
CA LYS A 23 8.75 -9.75 -9.12
C LYS A 23 8.65 -8.33 -8.58
N ILE A 24 8.49 -7.38 -9.48
CA ILE A 24 8.31 -5.97 -9.15
C ILE A 24 6.82 -5.68 -8.94
N PHE A 25 6.49 -5.14 -7.77
CA PHE A 25 5.16 -4.67 -7.40
C PHE A 25 5.18 -3.15 -7.32
N VAL A 26 4.34 -2.51 -8.12
CA VAL A 26 4.23 -1.05 -8.14
C VAL A 26 3.08 -0.62 -7.26
N LEU A 27 3.36 0.31 -6.36
CA LEU A 27 2.36 0.88 -5.47
C LEU A 27 1.25 1.57 -6.26
N LYS A 28 0.00 1.22 -5.96
CA LYS A 28 -1.15 1.93 -6.51
C LYS A 28 -1.25 3.32 -5.89
N LYS A 29 -1.73 4.28 -6.68
CA LYS A 29 -2.09 5.61 -6.19
C LYS A 29 -3.01 5.49 -4.98
N VAL A 30 -2.51 5.94 -3.83
CA VAL A 30 -3.18 5.89 -2.55
C VAL A 30 -4.25 6.96 -2.53
N THR A 31 -5.51 6.52 -2.55
CA THR A 31 -6.68 7.40 -2.39
C THR A 31 -7.03 7.55 -0.91
N GLN A 32 -7.82 8.57 -0.56
CA GLN A 32 -8.35 8.72 0.81
C GLN A 32 -9.13 7.48 1.28
N LYS A 33 -9.84 6.81 0.36
CA LYS A 33 -10.56 5.57 0.66
C LYS A 33 -9.60 4.44 1.05
N MET A 34 -8.46 4.33 0.37
CA MET A 34 -7.43 3.34 0.69
C MET A 34 -6.78 3.65 2.04
N LEU A 35 -6.47 4.92 2.34
CA LEU A 35 -5.94 5.32 3.65
C LEU A 35 -6.90 4.95 4.78
N LYS A 36 -8.20 5.21 4.61
CA LYS A 36 -9.22 4.83 5.60
C LYS A 36 -9.26 3.31 5.81
N LYS A 37 -9.17 2.52 4.74
CA LYS A 37 -9.14 1.06 4.81
C LYS A 37 -7.87 0.56 5.50
N ILE A 38 -6.72 1.15 5.21
CA ILE A 38 -5.45 0.83 5.87
C ILE A 38 -5.53 1.13 7.37
N GLY A 39 -6.10 2.27 7.77
CA GLY A 39 -6.30 2.61 9.17
C GLY A 39 -7.18 1.60 9.92
N GLN A 40 -8.22 1.06 9.27
CA GLN A 40 -9.05 -0.01 9.85
C GLN A 40 -8.25 -1.30 10.04
N LEU A 41 -7.45 -1.69 9.03
CA LEU A 41 -6.61 -2.89 9.10
C LEU A 41 -5.52 -2.76 10.18
N ASP A 42 -4.98 -1.55 10.37
CA ASP A 42 -4.00 -1.25 11.43
C ASP A 42 -4.56 -1.50 12.85
N GLU A 43 -5.85 -1.30 13.06
CA GLU A 43 -6.50 -1.59 14.34
C GLU A 43 -6.77 -3.08 14.56
N GLU A 44 -6.79 -3.90 13.50
CA GLU A 44 -7.06 -5.34 13.58
C GLU A 44 -5.80 -6.19 13.75
N ILE A 45 -4.66 -5.75 13.19
CA ILE A 45 -3.37 -6.43 13.33
C ILE A 45 -2.97 -6.69 14.81
N PRO A 46 -3.01 -5.71 15.73
CA PRO A 46 -2.67 -5.96 17.14
C PRO A 46 -3.68 -6.82 17.89
N LYS A 47 -4.87 -7.07 17.30
CA LYS A 47 -5.88 -8.00 17.84
C LYS A 47 -5.62 -9.45 17.45
N GLY A 48 -4.51 -9.72 16.74
CA GLY A 48 -4.12 -11.04 16.28
C GLY A 48 -4.66 -11.42 14.89
N ASN A 49 -5.28 -10.47 14.16
CA ASN A 49 -5.72 -10.72 12.79
C ASN A 49 -4.54 -10.58 11.81
N LEU A 50 -3.84 -11.69 11.58
CA LEU A 50 -2.71 -11.74 10.63
C LEU A 50 -3.17 -11.55 9.18
N GLU A 51 -4.41 -11.91 8.84
CA GLU A 51 -4.96 -11.70 7.50
C GLU A 51 -5.09 -10.22 7.16
N ALA A 52 -5.37 -9.38 8.16
CA ALA A 52 -5.40 -7.92 7.99
C ALA A 52 -4.05 -7.35 7.53
N ALA A 53 -2.93 -7.99 7.89
CA ALA A 53 -1.60 -7.60 7.44
C ALA A 53 -1.41 -7.88 5.93
N TRP A 54 -1.88 -9.02 5.44
CA TRP A 54 -1.82 -9.36 4.02
C TRP A 54 -2.81 -8.55 3.20
N GLU A 55 -4.04 -8.35 3.69
CA GLU A 55 -5.04 -7.52 3.02
C GLU A 55 -4.53 -6.08 2.85
N ARG A 56 -3.73 -5.58 3.78
CA ARG A 56 -3.09 -4.28 3.66
C ARG A 56 -2.15 -4.19 2.46
N LEU A 57 -1.35 -5.23 2.21
CA LEU A 57 -0.51 -5.29 1.01
C LEU A 57 -1.36 -5.36 -0.26
N GLU A 58 -2.48 -6.09 -0.23
CA GLU A 58 -3.40 -6.15 -1.37
C GLU A 58 -4.06 -4.80 -1.67
N VAL A 59 -4.36 -4.00 -0.65
CA VAL A 59 -4.85 -2.64 -0.83
C VAL A 59 -3.79 -1.78 -1.52
N LEU A 60 -2.52 -1.91 -1.15
CA LEU A 60 -1.43 -1.08 -1.67
C LEU A 60 -0.95 -1.48 -3.06
N PHE A 61 -0.80 -2.78 -3.32
CA PHE A 61 -0.19 -3.31 -4.54
C PHE A 61 -1.20 -4.05 -5.45
N GLY A 62 -2.38 -4.39 -4.94
CA GLY A 62 -3.36 -5.24 -5.63
C GLY A 62 -3.33 -6.69 -5.14
N PRO A 63 -4.36 -7.50 -5.46
CA PRO A 63 -4.47 -8.86 -4.96
C PRO A 63 -3.39 -9.74 -5.59
N HIS A 64 -2.51 -10.28 -4.76
CA HIS A 64 -1.44 -11.17 -5.19
C HIS A 64 -1.22 -12.30 -4.19
N LYS A 65 -1.29 -13.54 -4.68
CA LYS A 65 -1.05 -14.76 -3.88
C LYS A 65 0.35 -14.83 -3.25
N ILE A 66 1.29 -14.00 -3.67
CA ILE A 66 2.63 -13.98 -3.08
C ILE A 66 2.59 -13.40 -1.66
N PHE A 67 1.64 -12.51 -1.36
CA PHE A 67 1.59 -11.84 -0.06
C PHE A 67 1.21 -12.79 1.07
N SER A 68 0.41 -13.83 0.80
CA SER A 68 0.09 -14.86 1.79
C SER A 68 1.27 -15.77 2.15
N ASN A 69 2.36 -15.72 1.38
CA ASN A 69 3.58 -16.46 1.68
C ASN A 69 4.56 -15.65 2.53
N LEU A 70 4.28 -14.36 2.77
CA LEU A 70 5.13 -13.49 3.57
C LEU A 70 4.83 -13.65 5.06
N ASP A 71 5.88 -13.71 5.87
CA ASP A 71 5.73 -13.60 7.31
C ASP A 71 5.35 -12.16 7.73
N ILE A 72 4.80 -11.99 8.93
CA ILE A 72 4.32 -10.69 9.39
C ILE A 72 5.43 -9.65 9.53
N PHE A 73 6.67 -10.09 9.75
CA PHE A 73 7.82 -9.18 9.85
C PHE A 73 8.18 -8.63 8.46
N GLN A 74 8.22 -9.47 7.43
CA GLN A 74 8.40 -9.06 6.04
C GLN A 74 7.29 -8.13 5.57
N VAL A 75 6.03 -8.45 5.90
CA VAL A 75 4.88 -7.57 5.64
C VAL A 75 5.12 -6.20 6.30
N GLY A 76 5.50 -6.19 7.58
CA GLY A 76 5.81 -4.96 8.31
C GLY A 76 6.93 -4.14 7.68
N GLN A 77 8.00 -4.79 7.19
CA GLN A 77 9.10 -4.12 6.49
C GLN A 77 8.66 -3.43 5.20
N ILE A 78 7.87 -4.12 4.37
CA ILE A 78 7.35 -3.58 3.11
C ILE A 78 6.46 -2.36 3.40
N ILE A 79 5.56 -2.48 4.36
CA ILE A 79 4.67 -1.39 4.76
C ILE A 79 5.48 -0.19 5.30
N GLY A 80 6.45 -0.43 6.18
CA GLY A 80 7.29 0.62 6.75
C GLY A 80 8.06 1.38 5.67
N PHE A 81 8.59 0.65 4.67
CA PHE A 81 9.23 1.25 3.50
C PHE A 81 8.25 2.12 2.71
N VAL A 82 7.07 1.61 2.38
CA VAL A 82 6.05 2.35 1.61
C VAL A 82 5.64 3.64 2.33
N ILE A 83 5.30 3.56 3.62
CA ILE A 83 4.86 4.73 4.39
C ILE A 83 5.98 5.77 4.47
N LYS A 84 7.22 5.33 4.73
CA LYS A 84 8.37 6.23 4.77
C LYS A 84 8.57 6.92 3.42
N SER A 85 8.47 6.19 2.32
CA SER A 85 8.61 6.75 0.97
C SER A 85 7.52 7.78 0.63
N ILE A 86 6.28 7.55 1.09
CA ILE A 86 5.18 8.52 0.93
C ILE A 86 5.43 9.78 1.78
N MET A 87 5.88 9.64 3.03
CA MET A 87 6.07 10.77 3.95
C MET A 87 7.33 11.61 3.69
N THR A 88 8.29 11.08 2.94
CA THR A 88 9.55 11.77 2.61
C THR A 88 9.45 12.56 1.30
N THR A 89 8.31 12.49 0.60
CA THR A 89 7.99 13.30 -0.59
C THR A 89 7.18 14.53 -0.20
#